data_AF-A0A952IDY2-F1
#
_entry.id   AF-A0A952IDY2-F1
#
_cell.length_a   1.000
_cell.length_b   1.000
_cell.length_c   1.000
_cell.angle_alpha   90.00
_cell.angle_beta   90.00
_cell.angle_gamma   90.00
#
_symmetry.space_group_name_H-M   'P 1'
#
loop_
_entity.id
_entity.type
_entity.pdbx_description
1 polymer ?
#
loop_
_entity_poly.entity_id
_entity_poly.type
_entity_poly.pdbx_seq_one_letter_code
_entity_poly.pdbx_strand_id
1 'polypeptide(L)'
;MPDDSIVRVEQHLYEKRQKIYPREVHGLFARLRIAAALTLLGLYYGLPWLQWADRQAILFDLPARKFHILGLTFWPQDFIYLTLLLILAALSLFFFTTLAGRLWCGYACPQTVWTETFLWIERMVEGSRTQQLRLDKQPRSRKTLSRKITKHTLWIVFALWTGFTFVGYFTPIRELFTAALAWNISGWALFWILFYSFATYGNAGWMREQVCLYMCPYARFQSAMFDKNTLIISYDPIRGEPREKGRKRGDRSGDCVDCTLCVQACPTGIDIRDGLQYECIGCAACIDACDEVMDKIGRRKGLISYTTQNALAGIPTRVLRPRVLAYALVLLSLASGLLWSISQRTLIEVDVIRDRNTLYREHDNGTISNSYTLKILNKTESPQQIELGVKGLEDLILVTDSNQISEIVPIALEPGSVTELSVQVTTHYTNLSTTSNNIMFHITAHSETDLNTATEARFLGPKQSPD
;
A
#
# COMPACT_ATOMS: atom_id res chain seq x y z
N MET A 1 25.79 -29.76 -39.25
CA MET A 1 24.46 -29.14 -39.37
C MET A 1 23.80 -29.29 -38.01
N PRO A 2 23.39 -28.20 -37.33
CA PRO A 2 22.66 -28.32 -36.08
C PRO A 2 21.33 -29.05 -36.36
N ASP A 3 20.97 -29.93 -35.45
CA ASP A 3 19.74 -30.73 -35.50
C ASP A 3 18.50 -29.81 -35.53
N ASP A 4 17.71 -29.92 -36.60
CA ASP A 4 16.50 -29.12 -36.87
C ASP A 4 15.46 -29.26 -35.74
N SER A 5 15.55 -30.33 -34.94
CA SER A 5 14.71 -30.54 -33.76
C SER A 5 15.10 -29.64 -32.58
N ILE A 6 16.40 -29.36 -32.39
CA ILE A 6 16.89 -28.45 -31.34
C ILE A 6 16.54 -27.00 -31.69
N VAL A 7 16.66 -26.62 -32.96
CA VAL A 7 16.27 -25.29 -33.45
C VAL A 7 14.76 -25.05 -33.29
N ARG A 8 13.92 -26.06 -33.54
CA ARG A 8 12.46 -25.97 -33.28
C ARG A 8 12.13 -25.86 -31.79
N VAL A 9 12.85 -26.56 -30.92
CA VAL A 9 12.64 -26.50 -29.46
C VAL A 9 13.06 -25.12 -28.91
N GLU A 10 14.18 -24.56 -29.37
CA GLU A 10 14.59 -23.19 -29.03
C GLU A 10 13.60 -22.12 -29.55
N GLN A 11 13.06 -22.30 -30.76
CA GLN A 11 12.04 -21.38 -31.32
C GLN A 11 10.73 -21.41 -30.53
N HIS A 12 10.32 -22.55 -29.98
CA HIS A 12 9.13 -22.66 -29.13
C HIS A 12 9.33 -22.06 -27.72
N LEU A 13 10.56 -22.05 -27.20
CA LEU A 13 10.88 -21.45 -25.90
C LEU A 13 10.94 -19.91 -25.94
N TYR A 14 11.06 -19.31 -27.12
CA TYR A 14 11.15 -17.86 -27.30
C TYR A 14 10.17 -17.33 -28.35
N GLU A 15 8.86 -17.45 -28.08
CA GLU A 15 7.86 -16.80 -28.92
C GLU A 15 7.96 -15.28 -28.83
N LYS A 16 8.35 -14.64 -29.94
CA LYS A 16 8.52 -13.19 -30.01
C LYS A 16 7.18 -12.51 -29.72
N ARG A 17 7.12 -11.78 -28.59
CA ARG A 17 5.95 -11.01 -28.16
C ARG A 17 5.32 -10.23 -29.32
N GLN A 18 4.06 -10.52 -29.58
CA GLN A 18 3.23 -9.67 -30.45
C GLN A 18 2.67 -8.52 -29.62
N LYS A 19 2.99 -7.28 -30.01
CA LYS A 19 2.46 -6.09 -29.31
C LYS A 19 0.95 -6.03 -29.48
N ILE A 20 0.24 -5.98 -28.36
CA ILE A 20 -1.21 -5.85 -28.32
C ILE A 20 -1.58 -4.38 -28.42
N TYR A 21 -2.54 -4.07 -29.29
CA TYR A 21 -3.15 -2.74 -29.43
C TYR A 21 -4.64 -2.89 -29.08
N PRO A 22 -5.02 -2.67 -27.82
CA PRO A 22 -6.39 -2.82 -27.38
C PRO A 22 -7.27 -1.77 -28.07
N ARG A 23 -8.41 -2.22 -28.60
CA ARG A 23 -9.41 -1.34 -29.19
C ARG A 23 -10.05 -0.50 -28.09
N GLU A 24 -10.27 0.78 -28.38
CA GLU A 24 -11.05 1.66 -27.51
C GLU A 24 -12.52 1.19 -27.47
N VAL A 25 -13.10 1.21 -26.29
CA VAL A 25 -14.48 0.78 -26.02
C VAL A 25 -15.21 1.86 -25.25
N HIS A 26 -16.50 1.99 -25.52
CA HIS A 26 -17.39 2.91 -24.84
C HIS A 26 -18.54 2.12 -24.21
N GLY A 27 -18.87 2.44 -22.96
CA GLY A 27 -19.90 1.72 -22.22
C GLY A 27 -19.83 2.04 -20.74
N LEU A 28 -20.59 1.28 -19.94
CA LEU A 28 -20.65 1.48 -18.50
C LEU A 28 -19.29 1.15 -17.86
N PHE A 29 -18.70 0.01 -18.20
CA PHE A 29 -17.48 -0.46 -17.55
C PHE A 29 -16.25 0.36 -17.97
N ALA A 30 -16.20 0.84 -19.21
CA ALA A 30 -15.22 1.81 -19.66
C ALA A 30 -15.27 3.10 -18.82
N ARG A 31 -16.48 3.65 -18.58
CA ARG A 31 -16.65 4.85 -17.73
C ARG A 31 -16.22 4.58 -16.29
N LEU A 32 -16.60 3.42 -15.72
CA LEU A 32 -16.19 3.04 -14.37
C LEU A 32 -14.67 2.88 -14.24
N ARG A 33 -13.99 2.31 -15.23
CA ARG A 33 -12.52 2.21 -15.24
C ARG A 33 -11.85 3.56 -15.34
N ILE A 34 -12.35 4.45 -16.20
CA ILE A 34 -11.83 5.82 -16.31
C ILE A 34 -12.05 6.56 -14.99
N ALA A 35 -13.24 6.47 -14.39
CA ALA A 35 -13.53 7.07 -13.09
C ALA A 35 -12.59 6.52 -12.01
N ALA A 36 -12.41 5.19 -11.93
CA ALA A 36 -11.49 4.57 -10.97
C ALA A 36 -10.05 5.05 -11.17
N ALA A 37 -9.55 5.07 -12.41
CA ALA A 37 -8.21 5.55 -12.72
C ALA A 37 -8.02 7.03 -12.34
N LEU A 38 -8.98 7.89 -12.69
CA LEU A 38 -8.94 9.32 -12.34
C LEU A 38 -9.01 9.54 -10.83
N THR A 39 -9.89 8.83 -10.12
CA THR A 39 -9.99 8.93 -8.65
C THR A 39 -8.72 8.45 -7.97
N LEU A 40 -8.19 7.29 -8.36
CA LEU A 40 -7.00 6.72 -7.73
C LEU A 40 -5.74 7.53 -8.02
N LEU A 41 -5.54 7.97 -9.27
CA LEU A 41 -4.44 8.87 -9.61
C LEU A 41 -4.64 10.25 -8.94
N GLY A 42 -5.87 10.76 -8.88
CA GLY A 42 -6.18 12.01 -8.20
C GLY A 42 -5.85 11.96 -6.71
N LEU A 43 -6.21 10.88 -6.02
CA LEU A 43 -5.82 10.63 -4.63
C LEU A 43 -4.30 10.51 -4.50
N TYR A 44 -3.66 9.70 -5.34
CA TYR A 44 -2.22 9.51 -5.31
C TYR A 44 -1.43 10.81 -5.52
N TYR A 45 -1.84 11.64 -6.47
CA TYR A 45 -1.19 12.93 -6.74
C TYR A 45 -1.59 14.02 -5.75
N GLY A 46 -2.79 13.97 -5.17
CA GLY A 46 -3.33 15.02 -4.31
C GLY A 46 -2.99 14.85 -2.83
N LEU A 47 -3.03 13.62 -2.31
CA LEU A 47 -2.81 13.34 -0.89
C LEU A 47 -1.50 13.92 -0.30
N PRO A 48 -0.32 13.84 -0.96
CA PRO A 48 0.90 14.39 -0.37
C PRO A 48 0.85 15.92 -0.25
N TRP A 49 -0.01 16.63 -1.00
CA TRP A 49 -0.12 18.09 -0.92
C TRP A 49 -1.02 18.58 0.21
N LEU A 50 -1.86 17.71 0.74
CA LEU A 50 -2.74 18.04 1.86
C LEU A 50 -1.91 18.31 3.11
N GLN A 51 -2.26 19.38 3.81
CA GLN A 51 -1.67 19.73 5.10
C GLN A 51 -2.68 19.42 6.19
N TRP A 52 -2.16 18.98 7.33
CA TRP A 52 -2.90 18.73 8.55
C TRP A 52 -2.16 19.41 9.69
N ALA A 53 -2.77 20.44 10.27
CA ALA A 53 -2.12 21.37 11.20
C ALA A 53 -0.85 22.00 10.59
N ASP A 54 0.31 21.72 11.17
CA ASP A 54 1.63 22.28 10.84
C ASP A 54 2.44 21.42 9.86
N ARG A 55 1.93 20.27 9.42
CA ARG A 55 2.68 19.31 8.59
C ARG A 55 1.85 18.70 7.46
N GLN A 56 2.54 17.99 6.56
CA GLN A 56 1.92 17.18 5.52
C GLN A 56 1.07 16.05 6.12
N ALA A 57 -0.16 15.88 5.60
CA ALA A 57 -1.14 14.97 6.15
C ALA A 57 -0.71 13.50 6.08
N ILE A 58 -0.11 13.06 4.97
CA ILE A 58 0.44 11.70 4.86
C ILE A 58 1.92 11.83 4.52
N LEU A 59 2.78 11.56 5.50
CA LEU A 59 4.23 11.63 5.37
C LEU A 59 4.87 10.45 6.08
N PHE A 60 5.59 9.63 5.32
CA PHE A 60 6.41 8.54 5.84
C PHE A 60 7.85 9.04 6.03
N ASP A 61 8.10 9.71 7.16
CA ASP A 61 9.40 10.29 7.50
C ASP A 61 10.38 9.18 7.93
N LEU A 62 11.13 8.67 6.96
CA LEU A 62 12.16 7.65 7.19
C LEU A 62 13.34 8.18 8.04
N PRO A 63 13.88 9.40 7.81
CA PRO A 63 14.91 9.98 8.67
C PRO A 63 14.53 10.05 10.14
N ALA A 64 13.34 10.59 10.46
CA ALA A 64 12.85 10.67 11.84
C ALA A 64 12.27 9.34 12.35
N ARG A 65 12.11 8.35 11.47
CA ARG A 65 11.43 7.07 11.72
C ARG A 65 10.00 7.25 12.26
N LYS A 66 9.32 8.29 11.77
CA LYS A 66 7.94 8.63 12.14
C LYS A 66 7.05 8.48 10.92
N PHE A 67 5.90 7.83 11.10
CA PHE A 67 4.88 7.77 10.06
C PHE A 67 3.72 8.66 10.47
N HIS A 68 3.53 9.74 9.74
CA HIS A 68 2.44 10.69 9.94
C HIS A 68 1.28 10.32 9.00
N ILE A 69 0.13 10.01 9.57
CA ILE A 69 -1.10 9.70 8.84
C ILE A 69 -2.22 10.54 9.46
N LEU A 70 -2.59 11.59 8.75
CA LEU A 70 -3.52 12.64 9.18
C LEU A 70 -3.04 13.30 10.49
N GLY A 71 -3.75 13.07 11.60
CA GLY A 71 -3.39 13.52 12.96
C GLY A 71 -2.75 12.42 13.82
N LEU A 72 -2.32 11.30 13.25
CA LEU A 72 -1.67 10.23 14.00
C LEU A 72 -0.20 10.16 13.64
N THR A 73 0.66 10.18 14.65
CA THR A 73 2.09 9.90 14.50
C THR A 73 2.40 8.52 15.06
N PHE A 74 2.80 7.61 14.18
CA PHE A 74 3.27 6.28 14.55
C PHE A 74 4.79 6.31 14.70
N TRP A 75 5.25 5.89 15.88
CA TRP A 75 6.66 5.77 16.21
C TRP A 75 7.18 4.36 15.87
N PRO A 76 8.50 4.09 15.91
CA PRO A 76 9.04 2.76 15.67
C PRO A 76 8.45 1.67 16.58
N GLN A 77 8.11 2.01 17.82
CA GLN A 77 7.44 1.12 18.78
C GLN A 77 6.03 0.71 18.30
N ASP A 78 5.39 1.59 17.53
CA ASP A 78 4.04 1.41 17.00
C ASP A 78 4.02 0.70 15.64
N PHE A 79 5.17 0.21 15.17
CA PHE A 79 5.30 -0.47 13.87
C PHE A 79 4.40 -1.71 13.73
N ILE A 80 4.00 -2.31 14.86
CA ILE A 80 3.03 -3.41 14.88
C ILE A 80 1.68 -2.99 14.27
N TYR A 81 1.24 -1.75 14.48
CA TYR A 81 -0.01 -1.24 13.91
C TYR A 81 0.06 -1.12 12.39
N LEU A 82 1.20 -0.65 11.86
CA LEU A 82 1.43 -0.63 10.42
C LEU A 82 1.43 -2.05 9.84
N THR A 83 2.07 -3.00 10.52
CA THR A 83 2.09 -4.41 10.11
C THR A 83 0.68 -5.00 10.08
N LEU A 84 -0.12 -4.79 11.13
CA LEU A 84 -1.51 -5.24 11.20
C LEU A 84 -2.38 -4.58 10.13
N LEU A 85 -2.17 -3.30 9.83
CA LEU A 85 -2.86 -2.59 8.75
C LEU A 85 -2.54 -3.22 7.38
N LEU A 86 -1.28 -3.57 7.12
CA LEU A 86 -0.88 -4.26 5.88
C LEU A 86 -1.49 -5.66 5.78
N ILE A 87 -1.55 -6.40 6.89
CA ILE A 87 -2.24 -7.70 6.95
C ILE A 87 -3.74 -7.54 6.65
N LEU A 88 -4.39 -6.54 7.25
CA LEU A 88 -5.80 -6.23 6.98
C LEU A 88 -6.03 -5.85 5.51
N ALA A 89 -5.14 -5.07 4.91
CA ALA A 89 -5.22 -4.71 3.50
C ALA A 89 -5.10 -5.95 2.59
N ALA A 90 -4.16 -6.85 2.88
CA ALA A 90 -3.97 -8.11 2.15
C ALA A 90 -5.18 -9.05 2.30
N LEU A 91 -5.70 -9.23 3.52
CA LEU A 91 -6.89 -10.03 3.77
C LEU A 91 -8.15 -9.44 3.15
N SER A 92 -8.29 -8.10 3.15
CA SER A 92 -9.39 -7.40 2.48
C SER A 92 -9.37 -7.68 0.98
N LEU A 93 -8.19 -7.67 0.38
CA LEU A 93 -7.99 -7.99 -1.02
C LEU A 93 -8.36 -9.46 -1.34
N PHE A 94 -8.01 -10.40 -0.47
CA PHE A 94 -8.40 -11.82 -0.59
C PHE A 94 -9.91 -12.04 -0.40
N PHE A 95 -10.51 -11.38 0.59
CA PHE A 95 -11.94 -11.38 0.83
C PHE A 95 -12.70 -10.88 -0.39
N PHE A 96 -12.30 -9.71 -0.91
CA PHE A 96 -12.88 -9.11 -2.09
C PHE A 96 -12.71 -10.00 -3.34
N THR A 97 -11.55 -10.63 -3.52
CA THR A 97 -11.30 -11.57 -4.62
C THR A 97 -12.22 -12.78 -4.57
N THR A 98 -12.46 -13.30 -3.38
CA THR A 98 -13.34 -14.44 -3.17
C THR A 98 -14.74 -14.10 -3.70
N LEU A 99 -15.24 -12.91 -3.38
CA LEU A 99 -16.55 -12.42 -3.81
C LEU A 99 -16.60 -12.01 -5.30
N ALA A 100 -15.73 -11.09 -5.70
CA ALA A 100 -15.79 -10.33 -6.95
C ALA A 100 -14.68 -10.70 -7.96
N GLY A 101 -14.00 -11.82 -7.74
CA GLY A 101 -12.98 -12.36 -8.62
C GLY A 101 -11.83 -11.37 -8.84
N ARG A 102 -11.67 -10.89 -10.07
CA ARG A 102 -10.56 -10.02 -10.48
C ARG A 102 -10.91 -8.56 -10.66
N LEU A 103 -11.98 -8.09 -10.01
CA LEU A 103 -12.38 -6.68 -10.10
C LEU A 103 -11.26 -5.72 -9.62
N TRP A 104 -10.46 -6.10 -8.62
CA TRP A 104 -9.30 -5.29 -8.21
C TRP A 104 -8.28 -5.10 -9.35
N CYS A 105 -7.91 -6.20 -10.02
CA CYS A 105 -6.97 -6.17 -11.14
C CYS A 105 -7.47 -5.32 -12.31
N GLY A 106 -8.78 -5.32 -12.55
CA GLY A 106 -9.40 -4.62 -13.68
C GLY A 106 -9.57 -3.11 -13.48
N TYR A 107 -9.65 -2.63 -12.23
CA TYR A 107 -10.07 -1.26 -11.92
C TYR A 107 -9.10 -0.48 -11.02
N ALA A 108 -8.44 -1.14 -10.07
CA ALA A 108 -7.71 -0.45 -9.00
C ALA A 108 -6.22 -0.83 -8.89
N CYS A 109 -5.80 -1.95 -9.50
CA CYS A 109 -4.41 -2.35 -9.50
C CYS A 109 -3.52 -1.26 -10.15
N PRO A 110 -2.41 -0.84 -9.51
CA PRO A 110 -1.52 0.18 -10.04
C PRO A 110 -1.03 -0.14 -11.45
N GLN A 111 -0.68 -1.40 -11.74
CA GLN A 111 -0.27 -1.79 -13.09
C GLN A 111 -1.34 -1.46 -14.14
N THR A 112 -2.62 -1.72 -13.84
CA THR A 112 -3.73 -1.44 -14.76
C THR A 112 -3.99 0.05 -14.89
N VAL A 113 -4.04 0.79 -13.78
CA VAL A 113 -4.33 2.24 -13.77
C VAL A 113 -3.28 3.03 -14.57
N TRP A 114 -2.00 2.74 -14.37
CA TRP A 114 -0.93 3.39 -15.12
C TRP A 114 -0.90 2.92 -16.58
N THR A 115 -1.07 1.62 -16.86
CA THR A 115 -1.10 1.12 -18.24
C THR A 115 -2.24 1.73 -19.05
N GLU A 116 -3.45 1.85 -18.49
CA GLU A 116 -4.59 2.50 -19.14
C GLU A 116 -4.30 3.97 -19.45
N THR A 117 -3.62 4.68 -18.55
CA THR A 117 -3.21 6.08 -18.77
C THR A 117 -2.18 6.18 -19.89
N PHE A 118 -1.18 5.29 -19.93
CA PHE A 118 -0.20 5.23 -21.02
C PHE A 118 -0.84 4.90 -22.37
N LEU A 119 -1.82 3.98 -22.39
CA LEU A 119 -2.60 3.64 -23.57
C LEU A 119 -3.48 4.81 -24.02
N TRP A 120 -4.05 5.57 -23.08
CA TRP A 120 -4.80 6.78 -23.38
C TRP A 120 -3.91 7.86 -24.04
N ILE A 121 -2.70 8.10 -23.49
CA ILE A 121 -1.71 8.99 -24.11
C ILE A 121 -1.32 8.49 -25.50
N GLU A 122 -1.08 7.18 -25.67
CA GLU A 122 -0.75 6.59 -26.99
C GLU A 122 -1.89 6.76 -27.99
N ARG A 123 -3.15 6.58 -27.57
CA ARG A 123 -4.34 6.83 -28.42
C ARG A 123 -4.48 8.30 -28.80
N MET A 124 -4.22 9.23 -27.87
CA MET A 124 -4.27 10.66 -28.12
C MET A 124 -3.26 11.11 -29.19
N VAL A 125 -2.06 10.53 -29.20
CA VAL A 125 -0.98 10.91 -30.14
C VAL A 125 -0.99 10.09 -31.44
N GLU A 126 -1.15 8.77 -31.37
CA GLU A 126 -1.04 7.87 -32.52
C GLU A 126 -2.40 7.54 -33.17
N GLY A 127 -3.50 7.77 -32.45
CA GLY A 127 -4.87 7.53 -32.90
C GLY A 127 -5.42 6.16 -32.52
N SER A 128 -6.47 5.74 -33.22
CA SER A 128 -7.15 4.45 -33.04
C SER A 128 -6.24 3.25 -33.30
N ARG A 129 -6.65 2.06 -32.81
CA ARG A 129 -5.96 0.78 -33.04
C ARG A 129 -5.49 0.58 -34.49
N THR A 130 -6.35 0.83 -35.47
CA THR A 130 -6.03 0.65 -36.89
C THR A 130 -4.97 1.65 -37.36
N GLN A 131 -5.00 2.88 -36.85
CA GLN A 131 -3.99 3.90 -37.16
C GLN A 131 -2.64 3.55 -36.53
N GLN A 132 -2.62 3.04 -35.29
CA GLN A 132 -1.41 2.56 -34.62
C GLN A 132 -0.76 1.41 -35.39
N LEU A 133 -1.55 0.39 -35.76
CA LEU A 133 -1.07 -0.74 -36.56
C LEU A 133 -0.53 -0.31 -37.93
N ARG A 134 -1.17 0.67 -38.58
CA ARG A 134 -0.67 1.24 -39.83
C ARG A 134 0.61 2.03 -39.62
N LEU A 135 0.70 2.81 -38.55
CA LEU A 135 1.86 3.64 -38.22
C LEU A 135 3.12 2.78 -37.99
N ASP A 136 2.97 1.64 -37.33
CA ASP A 136 4.09 0.73 -37.05
C ASP A 136 4.56 -0.07 -38.27
N LYS A 137 3.74 -0.16 -39.31
CA LYS A 137 4.11 -0.76 -40.60
C LYS A 137 4.71 0.24 -41.59
N GLN A 138 4.63 1.54 -41.32
CA GLN A 138 5.15 2.56 -42.23
C GLN A 138 6.68 2.70 -42.10
N PRO A 139 7.39 3.04 -43.19
CA PRO A 139 8.80 3.39 -43.12
C PRO A 139 9.01 4.60 -42.19
N ARG A 140 10.21 4.71 -41.62
CA ARG A 140 10.58 5.81 -40.71
C ARG A 140 10.60 7.15 -41.46
N SER A 141 9.45 7.81 -41.50
CA SER A 141 9.29 9.18 -42.01
C SER A 141 9.42 10.21 -40.89
N ARG A 142 9.66 11.49 -41.22
CA ARG A 142 9.66 12.60 -40.23
C ARG A 142 8.35 12.65 -39.43
N LYS A 143 7.22 12.38 -40.07
CA LYS A 143 5.90 12.35 -39.43
C LYS A 143 5.75 11.18 -38.47
N THR A 144 6.22 9.99 -38.86
CA THR A 144 6.22 8.80 -38.00
C THR A 144 7.11 9.02 -36.78
N LEU A 145 8.31 9.56 -36.99
CA LEU A 145 9.27 9.83 -35.93
C LEU A 145 8.75 10.89 -34.94
N SER A 146 8.19 12.00 -35.44
CA SER A 146 7.62 13.05 -34.59
C SER A 146 6.53 12.50 -33.68
N ARG A 147 5.57 11.69 -34.20
CA ARG A 147 4.53 11.07 -33.38
C ARG A 147 5.09 10.14 -32.30
N LYS A 148 6.10 9.33 -32.64
CA LYS A 148 6.75 8.43 -31.66
C LYS A 148 7.47 9.23 -30.58
N ILE A 149 8.23 10.26 -30.96
CA ILE A 149 8.90 11.16 -30.01
C ILE A 149 7.87 11.81 -29.08
N THR A 150 6.83 12.44 -29.61
CA THR A 150 5.79 13.09 -28.80
C THR A 150 5.16 12.13 -27.80
N LYS A 151 4.83 10.90 -28.21
CA LYS A 151 4.31 9.89 -27.28
C LYS A 151 5.31 9.58 -26.17
N HIS A 152 6.56 9.28 -26.51
CA HIS A 152 7.58 8.93 -25.51
C HIS A 152 7.90 10.11 -24.58
N THR A 153 7.90 11.34 -25.08
CA THR A 153 8.03 12.54 -24.26
C THR A 153 6.88 12.65 -23.25
N LEU A 154 5.62 12.48 -23.68
CA LEU A 154 4.47 12.52 -22.76
C LEU A 154 4.52 11.38 -21.73
N TRP A 155 4.91 10.17 -22.14
CA TRP A 155 5.13 9.05 -21.22
C TRP A 155 6.22 9.34 -20.19
N ILE A 156 7.34 9.93 -20.60
CA ILE A 156 8.45 10.28 -19.71
C ILE A 156 8.01 11.37 -18.73
N VAL A 157 7.33 12.42 -19.19
CA VAL A 157 6.82 13.49 -18.32
C VAL A 157 5.85 12.92 -17.27
N PHE A 158 4.91 12.08 -17.69
CA PHE A 158 3.96 11.44 -16.77
C PHE A 158 4.66 10.48 -15.79
N ALA A 159 5.66 9.73 -16.25
CA ALA A 159 6.45 8.85 -15.38
C ALA A 159 7.31 9.64 -14.39
N LEU A 160 7.92 10.76 -14.81
CA LEU A 160 8.65 11.69 -13.95
C LEU A 160 7.77 12.28 -12.86
N TRP A 161 6.56 12.72 -13.22
CA TRP A 161 5.58 13.20 -12.25
C TRP A 161 5.16 12.12 -11.25
N THR A 162 5.00 10.88 -11.73
CA THR A 162 4.74 9.72 -10.86
C THR A 162 5.89 9.49 -9.88
N GLY A 163 7.14 9.40 -10.36
CA GLY A 163 8.30 9.21 -9.48
C GLY A 163 8.49 10.34 -8.48
N PHE A 164 8.27 11.59 -8.91
CA PHE A 164 8.30 12.77 -8.05
C PHE A 164 7.29 12.68 -6.91
N THR A 165 6.03 12.35 -7.25
CA THR A 165 4.95 12.21 -6.27
C THR A 165 5.23 11.07 -5.30
N PHE A 166 5.75 9.93 -5.79
CA PHE A 166 6.11 8.81 -4.92
C PHE A 166 7.10 9.23 -3.83
N VAL A 167 8.17 9.95 -4.22
CA VAL A 167 9.17 10.46 -3.27
C VAL A 167 8.56 11.52 -2.33
N GLY A 168 7.57 12.27 -2.80
CA GLY A 168 6.78 13.20 -1.98
C GLY A 168 6.00 12.58 -0.82
N TYR A 169 5.80 11.26 -0.80
CA TYR A 169 5.26 10.56 0.37
C TYR A 169 6.32 10.30 1.45
N PHE A 170 7.61 10.43 1.14
CA PHE A 170 8.74 10.15 2.06
C PHE A 170 9.58 11.40 2.37
N THR A 171 9.45 12.45 1.57
CA THR A 171 10.09 13.75 1.76
C THR A 171 8.99 14.80 1.62
N PRO A 172 8.89 15.81 2.51
CA PRO A 172 7.82 16.80 2.44
C PRO A 172 7.67 17.38 1.04
N ILE A 173 6.49 17.22 0.42
CA ILE A 173 6.30 17.49 -1.01
C ILE A 173 6.58 18.96 -1.37
N ARG A 174 6.26 19.88 -0.44
CA ARG A 174 6.44 21.32 -0.65
C ARG A 174 7.91 21.70 -0.68
N GLU A 175 8.69 21.14 0.25
CA GLU A 175 10.15 21.31 0.28
C GLU A 175 10.81 20.63 -0.93
N LEU A 176 10.35 19.44 -1.29
CA LEU A 176 10.84 18.74 -2.47
C LEU A 176 10.57 19.54 -3.76
N PHE A 177 9.39 20.17 -3.86
CA PHE A 177 9.01 21.00 -5.00
C PHE A 177 9.82 22.30 -5.07
N THR A 178 10.01 23.01 -3.95
CA THR A 178 10.84 24.21 -3.93
C THR A 178 12.31 23.88 -4.21
N ALA A 179 12.83 22.78 -3.67
CA ALA A 179 14.17 22.27 -3.96
C ALA A 179 14.34 21.92 -5.44
N ALA A 180 13.31 21.31 -6.07
CA ALA A 180 13.31 21.01 -7.50
C ALA A 180 13.34 22.29 -8.36
N LEU A 181 12.56 23.30 -8.01
CA LEU A 181 12.54 24.58 -8.72
C LEU A 181 13.88 25.33 -8.59
N ALA A 182 14.53 25.21 -7.44
CA ALA A 182 15.85 25.78 -7.16
C ALA A 182 17.02 24.95 -7.72
N TRP A 183 16.76 23.84 -8.41
CA TRP A 183 17.79 22.88 -8.86
C TRP A 183 18.70 22.35 -7.73
N ASN A 184 18.16 22.28 -6.51
CA ASN A 184 18.87 21.88 -5.29
C ASN A 184 18.23 20.63 -4.67
N ILE A 185 17.94 19.62 -5.48
CA ILE A 185 17.40 18.34 -5.01
C ILE A 185 18.54 17.50 -4.43
N SER A 186 18.31 16.88 -3.27
CA SER A 186 19.29 15.94 -2.69
C SER A 186 19.54 14.77 -3.65
N GLY A 187 20.79 14.28 -3.72
CA GLY A 187 21.14 13.16 -4.60
C GLY A 187 20.31 11.90 -4.34
N TRP A 188 19.92 11.66 -3.09
CA TRP A 188 19.01 10.59 -2.69
C TRP A 188 17.62 10.73 -3.29
N ALA A 189 16.99 11.91 -3.14
CA ALA A 189 15.67 12.16 -3.71
C ALA A 189 15.70 12.06 -5.24
N LEU A 190 16.71 12.66 -5.88
CA LEU A 190 16.87 12.59 -7.34
C LEU A 190 16.99 11.15 -7.84
N PHE A 191 17.80 10.32 -7.18
CA PHE A 191 17.94 8.91 -7.54
C PHE A 191 16.60 8.17 -7.51
N TRP A 192 15.83 8.29 -6.42
CA TRP A 192 14.55 7.60 -6.30
C TRP A 192 13.48 8.13 -7.25
N ILE A 193 13.45 9.44 -7.50
CA ILE A 193 12.58 10.03 -8.52
C ILE A 193 12.86 9.37 -9.86
N LEU A 194 14.11 9.36 -10.31
CA LEU A 194 14.49 8.77 -11.60
C LEU A 194 14.26 7.26 -11.64
N PHE A 195 14.53 6.54 -10.56
CA PHE A 195 14.30 5.11 -10.45
C PHE A 195 12.82 4.74 -10.61
N TYR A 196 11.93 5.36 -9.82
CA TYR A 196 10.49 5.09 -9.90
C TYR A 196 9.88 5.57 -11.23
N SER A 197 10.43 6.65 -11.80
CA SER A 197 10.06 7.12 -13.13
C SER A 197 10.44 6.11 -14.21
N PHE A 198 11.66 5.60 -14.16
CA PHE A 198 12.14 4.56 -15.07
C PHE A 198 11.31 3.28 -14.94
N ALA A 199 11.05 2.83 -13.70
CA ALA A 199 10.22 1.66 -13.43
C ALA A 199 8.79 1.84 -13.96
N THR A 200 8.17 3.01 -13.75
CA THR A 200 6.84 3.34 -14.27
C THR A 200 6.81 3.31 -15.80
N TYR A 201 7.80 3.96 -16.43
CA TYR A 201 7.95 3.99 -17.88
C TYR A 201 8.14 2.57 -18.47
N GLY A 202 8.98 1.75 -17.85
CA GLY A 202 9.20 0.35 -18.25
C GLY A 202 7.95 -0.51 -18.09
N ASN A 203 7.38 -0.53 -16.89
CA ASN A 203 6.27 -1.41 -16.53
C ASN A 203 4.98 -1.07 -17.28
N ALA A 204 4.56 0.19 -17.29
CA ALA A 204 3.30 0.62 -17.92
C ALA A 204 3.46 0.89 -19.41
N GLY A 205 4.60 1.41 -19.85
CA GLY A 205 4.84 1.77 -21.25
C GLY A 205 5.17 0.57 -22.13
N TRP A 206 6.12 -0.26 -21.70
CA TRP A 206 6.69 -1.34 -22.51
C TRP A 206 6.14 -2.72 -22.14
N MET A 207 6.20 -3.07 -20.86
CA MET A 207 5.88 -4.43 -20.39
C MET A 207 4.37 -4.69 -20.37
N ARG A 208 3.55 -3.73 -19.91
CA ARG A 208 2.07 -3.76 -19.97
C ARG A 208 1.50 -5.09 -19.44
N GLU A 209 0.89 -5.89 -20.31
CA GLU A 209 0.29 -7.18 -19.99
C GLU A 209 1.31 -8.20 -19.48
N GLN A 210 2.58 -8.09 -19.86
CA GLN A 210 3.64 -9.01 -19.44
C GLN A 210 3.81 -9.02 -17.91
N VAL A 211 3.61 -7.87 -17.27
CA VAL A 211 3.63 -7.76 -15.80
C VAL A 211 2.51 -8.63 -15.20
N CYS A 212 1.30 -8.54 -15.75
CA CYS A 212 0.15 -9.30 -15.28
C CYS A 212 0.25 -10.80 -15.59
N LEU A 213 0.87 -11.17 -16.71
CA LEU A 213 0.98 -12.55 -17.18
C LEU A 213 2.11 -13.34 -16.50
N TYR A 214 3.27 -12.71 -16.33
CA TYR A 214 4.51 -13.40 -15.95
C TYR A 214 5.10 -12.95 -14.62
N MET A 215 4.96 -11.67 -14.25
CA MET A 215 5.60 -11.14 -13.03
C MET A 215 4.66 -11.18 -11.83
N CYS A 216 3.36 -11.02 -12.05
CA CYS A 216 2.37 -10.88 -10.99
C CYS A 216 1.97 -12.26 -10.44
N PRO A 217 2.48 -12.68 -9.26
CA PRO A 217 2.09 -13.97 -8.68
C PRO A 217 0.60 -14.00 -8.30
N TYR A 218 0.05 -12.82 -8.01
CA TYR A 218 -1.32 -12.64 -7.59
C TYR A 218 -2.32 -13.13 -8.62
N ALA A 219 -2.05 -12.96 -9.92
CA ALA A 219 -2.91 -13.46 -11.00
C ALA A 219 -3.20 -14.97 -10.88
N ARG A 220 -2.17 -15.74 -10.51
CA ARG A 220 -2.25 -17.20 -10.36
C ARG A 220 -2.93 -17.58 -9.04
N PHE A 221 -2.55 -16.94 -7.94
CA PHE A 221 -3.17 -17.18 -6.63
C PHE A 221 -4.68 -16.92 -6.65
N GLN A 222 -5.12 -15.79 -7.24
CA GLN A 222 -6.55 -15.48 -7.33
C GLN A 222 -7.32 -16.53 -8.13
N SER A 223 -6.76 -16.99 -9.25
CA SER A 223 -7.42 -17.98 -10.12
C SER A 223 -7.63 -19.32 -9.39
N ALA A 224 -6.72 -19.69 -8.48
CA ALA A 224 -6.87 -20.87 -7.62
C ALA A 224 -7.89 -20.68 -6.49
N MET A 225 -8.20 -19.44 -6.10
CA MET A 225 -9.18 -19.13 -5.04
C MET A 225 -10.63 -19.10 -5.54
N PHE A 226 -10.84 -19.04 -6.85
CA PHE A 226 -12.17 -18.98 -7.43
C PHE A 226 -12.98 -20.23 -7.14
N ASP A 227 -14.28 -20.03 -6.94
CA ASP A 227 -15.25 -21.12 -6.90
C ASP A 227 -16.43 -20.81 -7.83
N LYS A 228 -17.36 -21.77 -7.95
CA LYS A 228 -18.48 -21.70 -8.88
C LYS A 228 -19.43 -20.51 -8.63
N ASN A 229 -19.35 -19.86 -7.48
CA ASN A 229 -20.14 -18.68 -7.11
C ASN A 229 -19.31 -17.37 -7.13
N THR A 230 -18.02 -17.41 -7.45
CA THR A 230 -17.20 -16.20 -7.60
C THR A 230 -17.66 -15.43 -8.84
N LEU A 231 -17.87 -14.13 -8.70
CA LEU A 231 -18.26 -13.26 -9.81
C LEU A 231 -17.07 -13.08 -10.75
N ILE A 232 -17.21 -13.58 -11.98
CA ILE A 232 -16.20 -13.52 -13.04
C ILE A 232 -16.83 -12.99 -14.32
N ILE A 233 -16.00 -12.56 -15.26
CA ILE A 233 -16.47 -12.24 -16.60
C ILE A 233 -16.56 -13.54 -17.37
N SER A 234 -17.70 -13.80 -18.01
CA SER A 234 -17.87 -15.02 -18.81
C SER A 234 -18.77 -14.79 -20.01
N TYR A 235 -18.48 -15.55 -21.07
CA TYR A 235 -19.33 -15.70 -22.24
C TYR A 235 -20.42 -16.75 -21.95
N ASP A 236 -21.64 -16.51 -22.43
CA ASP A 236 -22.75 -17.48 -22.35
C ASP A 236 -22.75 -18.39 -23.60
N PRO A 237 -22.26 -19.64 -23.50
CA PRO A 237 -22.22 -20.55 -24.64
C PRO A 237 -23.59 -21.09 -25.01
N ILE A 238 -24.53 -21.19 -24.07
CA ILE A 238 -25.89 -21.72 -24.32
C ILE A 238 -26.64 -20.77 -25.26
N ARG A 239 -26.45 -19.47 -25.04
CA ARG A 239 -27.06 -18.42 -25.86
C ARG A 239 -26.24 -18.07 -27.10
N GLY A 240 -24.93 -18.15 -27.00
CA GLY A 240 -24.00 -17.68 -28.02
C GLY A 240 -23.73 -18.67 -29.16
N GLU A 241 -23.82 -19.98 -28.89
CA GLU A 241 -23.44 -21.03 -29.83
C GLU A 241 -24.65 -21.73 -30.48
N PRO A 242 -24.55 -22.22 -31.73
CA PRO A 242 -23.38 -22.13 -32.62
C PRO A 242 -23.17 -20.71 -33.17
N ARG A 243 -21.94 -20.19 -33.05
CA ARG A 243 -21.59 -18.88 -33.59
C ARG A 243 -21.50 -18.91 -35.12
N GLU A 244 -22.15 -17.95 -35.77
CA GLU A 244 -22.14 -17.82 -37.23
C GLU A 244 -21.67 -16.42 -37.67
N LYS A 245 -20.82 -16.37 -38.69
CA LYS A 245 -20.31 -15.11 -39.25
C LYS A 245 -21.36 -14.42 -40.12
N GLY A 246 -21.51 -13.12 -39.93
CA GLY A 246 -22.24 -12.25 -40.86
C GLY A 246 -23.69 -11.94 -40.47
N ARG A 247 -24.40 -11.29 -41.42
CA ARG A 247 -25.79 -10.82 -41.25
C ARG A 247 -26.86 -11.83 -41.67
N LYS A 248 -26.55 -12.72 -42.62
CA LYS A 248 -27.44 -13.81 -43.05
C LYS A 248 -27.09 -15.02 -42.20
N ARG A 249 -27.90 -15.29 -41.19
CA ARG A 249 -27.72 -16.40 -40.26
C ARG A 249 -28.88 -17.36 -40.36
N GLY A 250 -28.62 -18.63 -40.11
CA GLY A 250 -29.66 -19.64 -40.04
C GLY A 250 -30.53 -19.50 -38.79
N ASP A 251 -31.72 -20.09 -38.81
CA ASP A 251 -32.63 -20.11 -37.65
C ASP A 251 -32.02 -20.77 -36.40
N ARG A 252 -30.95 -21.55 -36.59
CA ARG A 252 -30.21 -22.25 -35.53
C ARG A 252 -28.96 -21.49 -35.04
N SER A 253 -28.70 -20.27 -35.53
CA SER A 253 -27.52 -19.50 -35.10
C SER A 253 -27.71 -18.95 -33.69
N GLY A 254 -26.69 -19.07 -32.85
CA GLY A 254 -26.63 -18.37 -31.57
C GLY A 254 -26.48 -16.85 -31.73
N ASP A 255 -26.52 -16.13 -30.61
CA ASP A 255 -26.42 -14.67 -30.62
C ASP A 255 -25.00 -14.17 -30.98
N CYS A 256 -23.97 -15.02 -30.84
CA CYS A 256 -22.60 -14.66 -31.17
C CYS A 256 -22.37 -14.59 -32.69
N VAL A 257 -21.83 -13.45 -33.13
CA VAL A 257 -21.67 -13.11 -34.55
C VAL A 257 -20.26 -13.40 -35.11
N ASP A 258 -19.39 -13.94 -34.25
CA ASP A 258 -17.97 -14.17 -34.52
C ASP A 258 -17.20 -12.94 -35.06
N CYS A 259 -17.46 -11.75 -34.51
CA CYS A 259 -16.82 -10.48 -34.94
C CYS A 259 -15.41 -10.25 -34.36
N THR A 260 -14.99 -11.00 -33.34
CA THR A 260 -13.73 -10.83 -32.58
C THR A 260 -13.52 -9.49 -31.86
N LEU A 261 -14.55 -8.62 -31.78
CA LEU A 261 -14.40 -7.31 -31.13
C LEU A 261 -14.09 -7.43 -29.62
N CYS A 262 -14.62 -8.45 -28.95
CA CYS A 262 -14.28 -8.78 -27.56
C CYS A 262 -12.78 -9.10 -27.38
N VAL A 263 -12.18 -9.84 -28.32
CA VAL A 263 -10.75 -10.17 -28.34
C VAL A 263 -9.91 -8.92 -28.61
N GLN A 264 -10.32 -8.09 -29.57
CA GLN A 264 -9.62 -6.86 -29.90
C GLN A 264 -9.65 -5.82 -28.77
N ALA A 265 -10.72 -5.81 -27.96
CA ALA A 265 -10.84 -4.94 -26.79
C ALA A 265 -10.03 -5.42 -25.58
N CYS A 266 -9.63 -6.70 -25.56
CA CYS A 266 -8.95 -7.30 -24.43
C CYS A 266 -7.50 -6.76 -24.31
N PRO A 267 -7.10 -6.18 -23.16
CA PRO A 267 -5.75 -5.69 -22.95
C PRO A 267 -4.70 -6.80 -22.85
N THR A 268 -5.12 -8.03 -22.53
CA THR A 268 -4.25 -9.22 -22.46
C THR A 268 -4.35 -10.10 -23.70
N GLY A 269 -5.22 -9.76 -24.66
CA GLY A 269 -5.32 -10.45 -25.96
C GLY A 269 -6.01 -11.81 -25.95
N ILE A 270 -6.62 -12.20 -24.83
CA ILE A 270 -7.36 -13.47 -24.75
C ILE A 270 -8.69 -13.46 -25.50
N ASP A 271 -9.15 -14.66 -25.87
CA ASP A 271 -10.50 -14.89 -26.36
C ASP A 271 -11.41 -15.43 -25.26
N ILE A 272 -12.22 -14.54 -24.68
CA ILE A 272 -13.17 -14.85 -23.60
C ILE A 272 -14.21 -15.93 -23.94
N ARG A 273 -14.33 -16.30 -25.23
CA ARG A 273 -15.23 -17.37 -25.68
C ARG A 273 -14.65 -18.76 -25.40
N ASP A 274 -13.35 -18.87 -25.16
CA ASP A 274 -12.67 -20.12 -24.81
C ASP A 274 -12.82 -20.47 -23.32
N GLY A 275 -13.58 -19.66 -22.57
CA GLY A 275 -13.91 -19.89 -21.17
C GLY A 275 -13.03 -19.08 -20.21
N LEU A 276 -12.89 -19.59 -18.99
CA LEU A 276 -12.13 -18.92 -17.93
C LEU A 276 -10.62 -19.10 -18.15
N GLN A 277 -9.93 -17.98 -18.31
CA GLN A 277 -8.49 -17.90 -18.54
C GLN A 277 -7.82 -17.08 -17.43
N TYR A 278 -6.70 -17.56 -16.89
CA TYR A 278 -6.02 -16.90 -15.76
C TYR A 278 -5.39 -15.55 -16.15
N GLU A 279 -5.31 -15.27 -17.43
CA GLU A 279 -4.83 -14.03 -18.03
C GLU A 279 -5.89 -12.91 -17.99
N CYS A 280 -7.16 -13.26 -17.78
CA CYS A 280 -8.26 -12.30 -17.73
C CYS A 280 -8.16 -11.39 -16.50
N ILE A 281 -7.77 -10.13 -16.67
CA ILE A 281 -7.65 -9.17 -15.56
C ILE A 281 -8.99 -8.65 -15.02
N GLY A 282 -10.13 -9.10 -15.53
CA GLY A 282 -11.43 -8.69 -14.99
C GLY A 282 -11.86 -7.24 -15.32
N CYS A 283 -11.36 -6.64 -16.40
CA CYS A 283 -11.60 -5.22 -16.74
C CYS A 283 -12.89 -4.93 -17.52
N ALA A 284 -13.65 -5.95 -17.93
CA ALA A 284 -14.94 -5.82 -18.63
C ALA A 284 -14.94 -5.05 -19.97
N ALA A 285 -13.77 -4.78 -20.57
CA ALA A 285 -13.70 -4.19 -21.90
C ALA A 285 -14.41 -5.04 -22.98
N CYS A 286 -14.37 -6.37 -22.83
CA CYS A 286 -15.08 -7.29 -23.71
C CYS A 286 -16.60 -7.24 -23.57
N ILE A 287 -17.14 -6.89 -22.40
CA ILE A 287 -18.58 -6.72 -22.17
C ILE A 287 -19.07 -5.52 -22.98
N ASP A 288 -18.48 -4.36 -22.77
CA ASP A 288 -18.86 -3.13 -23.48
C ASP A 288 -18.74 -3.31 -25.01
N ALA A 289 -17.66 -3.94 -25.48
CA ALA A 289 -17.46 -4.21 -26.90
C ALA A 289 -18.52 -5.16 -27.50
N CYS A 290 -18.96 -6.16 -26.73
CA CYS A 290 -19.95 -7.12 -27.17
C CYS A 290 -21.36 -6.52 -27.16
N ASP A 291 -21.70 -5.77 -26.12
CA ASP A 291 -22.99 -5.10 -25.99
C ASP A 291 -23.22 -4.07 -27.10
N GLU A 292 -22.16 -3.34 -27.53
CA GLU A 292 -22.25 -2.45 -28.70
C GLU A 292 -22.63 -3.22 -29.99
N VAL A 293 -22.17 -4.46 -30.14
CA VAL A 293 -22.53 -5.32 -31.28
C VAL A 293 -23.95 -5.85 -31.13
N MET A 294 -24.32 -6.31 -29.93
CA MET A 294 -25.67 -6.82 -29.64
C MET A 294 -26.74 -5.75 -29.93
N ASP A 295 -26.49 -4.50 -29.53
CA ASP A 295 -27.36 -3.37 -29.83
C ASP A 295 -27.53 -3.15 -31.33
N LYS A 296 -26.41 -3.17 -32.09
CA LYS A 296 -26.43 -2.94 -33.55
C LYS A 296 -27.17 -4.02 -34.34
N ILE A 297 -27.24 -5.24 -33.80
CA ILE A 297 -27.94 -6.36 -34.44
C ILE A 297 -29.34 -6.60 -33.85
N GLY A 298 -29.78 -5.77 -32.89
CA GLY A 298 -31.09 -5.88 -32.26
C GLY A 298 -31.26 -7.11 -31.36
N ARG A 299 -30.19 -7.58 -30.72
CA ARG A 299 -30.22 -8.71 -29.75
C ARG A 299 -30.04 -8.18 -28.33
N ARG A 300 -30.46 -8.97 -27.34
CA ARG A 300 -30.34 -8.58 -25.91
C ARG A 300 -28.86 -8.38 -25.53
N LYS A 301 -28.57 -7.48 -24.60
CA LYS A 301 -27.22 -7.33 -24.02
C LYS A 301 -26.83 -8.52 -23.16
N GLY A 302 -25.58 -8.56 -22.70
CA GLY A 302 -25.10 -9.52 -21.71
C GLY A 302 -24.77 -10.91 -22.29
N LEU A 303 -24.41 -11.00 -23.57
CA LEU A 303 -23.83 -12.23 -24.12
C LEU A 303 -22.46 -12.54 -23.47
N ILE A 304 -21.73 -11.49 -23.09
CA ILE A 304 -20.62 -11.55 -22.15
C ILE A 304 -21.05 -10.68 -20.96
N SER A 305 -20.94 -11.20 -19.74
CA SER A 305 -21.38 -10.47 -18.55
C SER A 305 -20.56 -10.84 -17.31
N TYR A 306 -20.66 -10.03 -16.25
CA TYR A 306 -20.27 -10.47 -14.91
C TYR A 306 -21.31 -11.47 -14.42
N THR A 307 -20.90 -12.71 -14.25
CA THR A 307 -21.76 -13.82 -13.84
C THR A 307 -20.96 -14.83 -13.04
N THR A 308 -21.61 -15.89 -12.59
CA THR A 308 -20.97 -17.01 -11.91
C THR A 308 -21.13 -18.28 -12.74
N GLN A 309 -20.24 -19.24 -12.54
CA GLN A 309 -20.34 -20.52 -13.24
C GLN A 309 -21.66 -21.24 -12.91
N ASN A 310 -22.14 -21.11 -11.67
CA ASN A 310 -23.45 -21.62 -11.26
C ASN A 310 -24.59 -20.92 -12.00
N ALA A 311 -24.58 -19.58 -12.09
CA ALA A 311 -25.62 -18.84 -12.79
C ALA A 311 -25.70 -19.21 -14.28
N LEU A 312 -24.55 -19.42 -14.94
CA LEU A 312 -24.51 -19.92 -16.32
C LEU A 312 -25.07 -21.34 -16.46
N ALA A 313 -24.93 -22.16 -15.43
CA ALA A 313 -25.50 -23.50 -15.37
C ALA A 313 -26.98 -23.52 -14.92
N GLY A 314 -27.62 -22.36 -14.73
CA GLY A 314 -29.00 -22.24 -14.24
C GLY A 314 -29.16 -22.46 -12.73
N ILE A 315 -28.06 -22.52 -11.98
CA ILE A 315 -28.04 -22.69 -10.52
C ILE A 315 -27.95 -21.31 -9.86
N PRO A 316 -28.76 -20.99 -8.84
CA PRO A 316 -28.72 -19.68 -8.19
C PRO A 316 -27.36 -19.44 -7.50
N THR A 317 -26.81 -18.24 -7.69
CA THR A 317 -25.56 -17.81 -7.03
C THR A 317 -25.76 -17.69 -5.52
N ARG A 318 -24.91 -18.35 -4.74
CA ARG A 318 -24.86 -18.19 -3.28
C ARG A 318 -23.70 -17.29 -2.87
N VAL A 319 -24.01 -16.07 -2.46
CA VAL A 319 -23.03 -15.08 -1.97
C VAL A 319 -22.54 -15.42 -0.57
N LEU A 320 -23.46 -15.71 0.35
CA LEU A 320 -23.14 -16.13 1.71
C LEU A 320 -22.75 -17.61 1.71
N ARG A 321 -21.44 -17.87 1.81
CA ARG A 321 -20.86 -19.22 1.81
C ARG A 321 -19.81 -19.35 2.91
N PRO A 322 -19.54 -20.56 3.42
CA PRO A 322 -18.65 -20.75 4.58
C PRO A 322 -17.30 -20.05 4.45
N ARG A 323 -16.67 -20.11 3.26
CA ARG A 323 -15.39 -19.43 3.00
C ARG A 323 -15.47 -17.90 3.10
N VAL A 324 -16.54 -17.28 2.59
CA VAL A 324 -16.75 -15.83 2.67
C VAL A 324 -17.01 -15.41 4.10
N LEU A 325 -17.82 -16.17 4.84
CA LEU A 325 -18.08 -15.93 6.26
C LEU A 325 -16.81 -16.06 7.10
N ALA A 326 -15.96 -17.07 6.84
CA ALA A 326 -14.69 -17.23 7.52
C ALA A 326 -13.75 -16.03 7.31
N TYR A 327 -13.60 -15.58 6.05
CA TYR A 327 -12.80 -14.38 5.78
C TYR A 327 -13.39 -13.12 6.40
N ALA A 328 -14.71 -12.92 6.32
CA ALA A 328 -15.38 -11.79 6.95
C ALA A 328 -15.17 -11.79 8.47
N LEU A 329 -15.31 -12.94 9.13
CA LEU A 329 -15.10 -13.10 10.56
C LEU A 329 -13.66 -12.74 10.95
N VAL A 330 -12.66 -13.31 10.26
CA VAL A 330 -11.24 -13.03 10.54
C VAL A 330 -10.93 -11.54 10.32
N LEU A 331 -11.43 -10.95 9.23
CA LEU A 331 -11.23 -9.53 8.93
C LEU A 331 -11.86 -8.64 10.00
N LEU A 332 -13.10 -8.92 10.41
CA LEU A 332 -13.79 -8.18 11.46
C LEU A 332 -13.05 -8.31 12.80
N SER A 333 -12.66 -9.51 13.20
CA SER A 333 -11.92 -9.75 14.44
C SER A 333 -10.60 -8.97 14.47
N LEU A 334 -9.83 -9.02 13.39
CA LEU A 334 -8.56 -8.28 13.31
C LEU A 334 -8.76 -6.76 13.26
N ALA A 335 -9.78 -6.27 12.53
CA ALA A 335 -10.07 -4.85 12.46
C ALA A 335 -10.55 -4.31 13.82
N SER A 336 -11.45 -5.02 14.50
CA SER A 336 -11.90 -4.68 15.85
C SER A 336 -10.75 -4.74 16.86
N GLY A 337 -9.91 -5.77 16.81
CA GLY A 337 -8.72 -5.88 17.67
C GLY A 337 -7.72 -4.75 17.43
N LEU A 338 -7.50 -4.36 16.17
CA LEU A 338 -6.64 -3.22 15.82
C LEU A 338 -7.19 -1.91 16.38
N LEU A 339 -8.48 -1.63 16.15
CA LEU A 339 -9.13 -0.42 16.66
C LEU A 339 -9.10 -0.36 18.19
N TRP A 340 -9.38 -1.48 18.85
CA TRP A 340 -9.31 -1.58 20.30
C TRP A 340 -7.88 -1.35 20.81
N SER A 341 -6.88 -1.98 20.20
CA SER A 341 -5.47 -1.80 20.59
C SER A 341 -5.00 -0.35 20.38
N ILE A 342 -5.40 0.30 19.28
CA ILE A 342 -5.08 1.73 19.06
C ILE A 342 -5.76 2.60 20.12
N SER A 343 -6.99 2.29 20.53
CA SER A 343 -7.70 3.05 21.57
C SER A 343 -7.06 2.93 22.96
N GLN A 344 -6.34 1.83 23.22
CA GLN A 344 -5.62 1.56 24.46
C GLN A 344 -4.13 1.93 24.40
N ARG A 345 -3.70 2.59 23.32
CA ARG A 345 -2.30 2.94 23.10
C ARG A 345 -1.84 3.96 24.14
N THR A 346 -0.73 3.65 24.81
CA THR A 346 -0.09 4.58 25.74
C THR A 346 0.46 5.78 24.97
N LEU A 347 0.01 6.98 25.35
CA LEU A 347 0.38 8.23 24.71
C LEU A 347 1.63 8.87 25.32
N ILE A 348 1.96 8.49 26.56
CA ILE A 348 3.19 8.91 27.25
C ILE A 348 3.94 7.64 27.65
N GLU A 349 5.18 7.53 27.21
CA GLU A 349 6.04 6.37 27.43
C GLU A 349 7.37 6.82 28.04
N VAL A 350 7.91 6.00 28.95
CA VAL A 350 9.13 6.31 29.70
C VAL A 350 10.04 5.10 29.64
N ASP A 351 11.19 5.29 29.01
CA ASP A 351 12.26 4.30 28.99
C ASP A 351 13.33 4.70 30.01
N VAL A 352 13.70 3.78 30.89
CA VAL A 352 14.65 4.00 31.99
C VAL A 352 15.94 3.26 31.67
N ILE A 353 16.98 4.01 31.34
CA ILE A 353 18.29 3.45 30.98
C ILE A 353 19.25 3.69 32.14
N ARG A 354 19.59 2.64 32.89
CA ARG A 354 20.64 2.73 33.93
C ARG A 354 22.01 2.88 33.28
N ASP A 355 22.85 3.74 33.84
CA ASP A 355 24.26 3.82 33.44
C ASP A 355 24.97 2.48 33.73
N ARG A 356 25.65 1.94 32.73
CA ARG A 356 26.38 0.68 32.83
C ARG A 356 27.82 0.86 33.29
N ASN A 357 28.38 2.06 33.15
CA ASN A 357 29.78 2.35 33.48
C ASN A 357 29.97 2.61 34.97
N THR A 358 28.91 3.02 35.67
CA THR A 358 28.92 3.22 37.11
C THR A 358 27.89 2.29 37.77
N LEU A 359 28.36 1.36 38.61
CA LEU A 359 27.45 0.46 39.34
C LEU A 359 26.63 1.26 40.36
N TYR A 360 27.34 1.98 41.22
CA TYR A 360 26.80 2.96 42.16
C TYR A 360 27.96 3.88 42.62
N ARG A 361 27.64 5.05 43.18
CA ARG A 361 28.63 5.91 43.85
C ARG A 361 28.25 6.08 45.31
N GLU A 362 29.22 5.84 46.19
CA GLU A 362 29.14 6.13 47.62
C GLU A 362 29.58 7.57 47.88
N HIS A 363 28.87 8.24 48.77
CA HIS A 363 29.20 9.59 49.25
C HIS A 363 29.61 9.53 50.72
N ASP A 364 30.41 10.51 51.17
CA ASP A 364 30.97 10.54 52.53
C ASP A 364 29.91 10.57 53.65
N ASN A 365 28.67 10.93 53.33
CA ASN A 365 27.52 10.94 54.23
C ASN A 365 26.79 9.59 54.33
N GLY A 366 27.32 8.51 53.77
CA GLY A 366 26.69 7.18 53.76
C GLY A 366 25.56 7.03 52.73
N THR A 367 25.34 8.01 51.86
CA THR A 367 24.36 7.87 50.77
C THR A 367 24.97 7.18 49.57
N ILE A 368 24.16 6.33 48.94
CA ILE A 368 24.51 5.64 47.71
C ILE A 368 23.67 6.22 46.59
N SER A 369 24.28 6.35 45.42
CA SER A 369 23.64 6.95 44.27
C SER A 369 23.82 6.13 43.01
N ASN A 370 22.75 6.03 42.22
CA ASN A 370 22.72 5.38 40.93
C ASN A 370 22.30 6.41 39.87
N SER A 371 22.94 6.39 38.71
CA SER A 371 22.63 7.29 37.60
C SER A 371 21.77 6.58 36.55
N TYR A 372 20.74 7.28 36.09
CA TYR A 372 19.81 6.83 35.07
C TYR A 372 19.61 7.92 34.03
N THR A 373 19.39 7.53 32.78
CA THR A 373 18.90 8.39 31.72
C THR A 373 17.47 7.99 31.42
N LEU A 374 16.55 8.90 31.68
CA LEU A 374 15.14 8.75 31.36
C LEU A 374 14.90 9.30 29.96
N LYS A 375 14.32 8.49 29.08
CA LYS A 375 13.82 8.95 27.79
C LYS A 375 12.30 8.99 27.87
N ILE A 376 11.76 10.21 27.94
CA ILE A 376 10.34 10.44 28.08
C ILE A 376 9.79 10.86 26.72
N LEU A 377 8.80 10.12 26.25
CA LEU A 377 8.22 10.26 24.93
C LEU A 377 6.78 10.78 25.05
N ASN A 378 6.52 11.97 24.49
CA ASN A 378 5.18 12.49 24.32
C ASN A 378 4.65 12.17 22.92
N LYS A 379 3.69 11.23 22.82
CA LYS A 379 3.04 10.84 21.56
C LYS A 379 1.73 11.62 21.30
N THR A 380 1.35 12.55 22.18
CA THR A 380 0.17 13.40 21.98
C THR A 380 0.45 14.53 20.99
N GLU A 381 -0.62 15.18 20.50
CA GLU A 381 -0.53 16.37 19.64
C GLU A 381 -0.47 17.68 20.44
N SER A 382 -0.54 17.63 21.77
CA SER A 382 -0.49 18.79 22.65
C SER A 382 0.69 18.74 23.61
N PRO A 383 1.20 19.90 24.06
CA PRO A 383 2.19 19.93 25.13
C PRO A 383 1.64 19.27 26.38
N GLN A 384 2.46 18.47 27.06
CA GLN A 384 2.08 17.79 28.30
C GLN A 384 2.97 18.27 29.44
N GLN A 385 2.36 18.51 30.60
CA GLN A 385 3.09 18.70 31.85
C GLN A 385 3.03 17.42 32.65
N ILE A 386 4.21 16.92 33.01
CA ILE A 386 4.33 15.66 33.74
C ILE A 386 5.08 15.85 35.05
N GLU A 387 4.73 15.01 36.02
CA GLU A 387 5.40 14.90 37.30
C GLU A 387 6.15 13.57 37.36
N LEU A 388 7.46 13.65 37.52
CA LEU A 388 8.33 12.49 37.69
C LEU A 388 8.57 12.21 39.18
N GLY A 389 8.33 10.98 39.62
CA GLY A 389 8.73 10.50 40.94
C GLY A 389 9.32 9.09 40.91
N VAL A 390 9.87 8.66 42.04
CA VAL A 390 10.45 7.31 42.22
C VAL A 390 9.94 6.68 43.51
N LYS A 391 9.68 5.37 43.49
CA LYS A 391 9.22 4.58 44.65
C LYS A 391 9.95 3.24 44.72
N GLY A 392 9.92 2.58 45.87
CA GLY A 392 10.41 1.20 46.05
C GLY A 392 11.39 0.99 47.21
N LEU A 393 12.03 2.06 47.68
CA LEU A 393 12.91 2.09 48.85
C LEU A 393 12.56 3.30 49.72
N GLU A 394 12.89 3.23 51.01
CA GLU A 394 12.74 4.34 51.95
C GLU A 394 13.75 5.46 51.64
N ASP A 395 13.31 6.72 51.80
CA ASP A 395 14.11 7.93 51.57
C ASP A 395 14.79 7.99 50.19
N LEU A 396 14.09 7.57 49.14
CA LEU A 396 14.55 7.78 47.77
C LEU A 396 14.43 9.25 47.39
N ILE A 397 15.55 9.84 47.02
CA ILE A 397 15.61 11.22 46.55
C ILE A 397 15.99 11.22 45.08
N LEU A 398 15.25 11.98 44.29
CA LEU A 398 15.50 12.19 42.87
C LEU A 398 16.26 13.51 42.71
N VAL A 399 17.44 13.45 42.10
CA VAL A 399 18.30 14.61 41.83
C VAL A 399 18.43 14.76 40.32
N THR A 400 18.06 15.91 39.80
CA THR A 400 18.19 16.27 38.38
C THR A 400 19.43 17.13 38.13
N ASP A 401 19.85 17.24 36.87
CA ASP A 401 21.01 18.06 36.46
C ASP A 401 20.91 19.55 36.87
N SER A 402 19.69 20.06 37.12
CA SER A 402 19.44 21.41 37.65
C SER A 402 19.72 21.56 39.14
N ASN A 403 20.25 20.53 39.81
CA ASN A 403 20.47 20.45 41.27
C ASN A 403 19.18 20.67 42.08
N GLN A 404 18.02 20.48 41.47
CA GLN A 404 16.74 20.47 42.17
C GLN A 404 16.60 19.12 42.88
N ILE A 405 16.54 19.19 44.20
CA ILE A 405 16.24 18.07 45.09
C ILE A 405 14.73 18.13 45.31
N SER A 406 13.97 17.29 44.62
CA SER A 406 12.52 17.30 44.76
C SER A 406 11.96 15.89 44.56
N GLU A 407 10.94 15.55 45.33
CA GLU A 407 10.20 14.29 45.22
C GLU A 407 9.39 14.23 43.90
N ILE A 408 9.10 15.41 43.33
CA ILE A 408 8.33 15.62 42.11
C ILE A 408 9.01 16.72 41.28
N VAL A 409 9.31 16.44 40.00
CA VAL A 409 9.88 17.41 39.05
C VAL A 409 8.90 17.66 37.90
N PRO A 410 8.38 18.89 37.72
CA PRO A 410 7.53 19.22 36.58
C PRO A 410 8.37 19.34 35.31
N ILE A 411 8.00 18.59 34.26
CA ILE A 411 8.68 18.62 32.96
C ILE A 411 7.64 18.97 31.89
N ALA A 412 7.94 19.99 31.08
CA ALA A 412 7.18 20.29 29.88
C ALA A 412 7.67 19.41 28.72
N LEU A 413 6.76 18.65 28.11
CA LEU A 413 7.04 17.82 26.96
C LEU A 413 6.35 18.40 25.73
N GLU A 414 7.14 18.71 24.70
CA GLU A 414 6.60 19.15 23.42
C GLU A 414 5.87 18.01 22.69
N PRO A 415 4.86 18.32 21.86
CA PRO A 415 4.17 17.32 21.06
C PRO A 415 5.14 16.52 20.19
N GLY A 416 5.06 15.20 20.23
CA GLY A 416 5.87 14.34 19.37
C GLY A 416 7.38 14.44 19.60
N SER A 417 7.84 14.89 20.76
CA SER A 417 9.27 14.94 21.12
C SER A 417 9.69 13.78 22.03
N VAL A 418 11.00 13.49 22.03
CA VAL A 418 11.66 12.69 23.06
C VAL A 418 12.48 13.66 23.89
N THR A 419 12.21 13.71 25.19
CA THR A 419 13.00 14.46 26.15
C THR A 419 13.90 13.50 26.91
N GLU A 420 15.21 13.70 26.81
CA GLU A 420 16.19 12.94 27.58
C GLU A 420 16.52 13.71 28.86
N LEU A 421 16.38 13.04 30.01
CA LEU A 421 16.69 13.60 31.32
C LEU A 421 17.66 12.68 32.05
N SER A 422 18.81 13.21 32.45
CA SER A 422 19.70 12.49 33.36
C SER A 422 19.24 12.73 34.80
N VAL A 423 19.06 11.63 35.53
CA VAL A 423 18.64 11.66 36.93
C VAL A 423 19.56 10.79 37.76
N GLN A 424 19.85 11.26 38.97
CA GLN A 424 20.54 10.50 39.99
C GLN A 424 19.54 10.19 41.09
N VAL A 425 19.39 8.91 41.40
CA VAL A 425 18.57 8.46 42.52
C VAL A 425 19.51 8.17 43.68
N THR A 426 19.22 8.74 44.85
CA THR A 426 20.00 8.55 46.07
C THR A 426 19.14 7.97 47.18
N THR A 427 19.75 7.14 48.02
CA THR A 427 19.17 6.64 49.29
C THR A 427 20.31 6.30 50.25
N HIS A 428 19.99 6.13 51.53
CA HIS A 428 20.96 5.77 52.56
C HIS A 428 21.27 4.25 52.53
N TYR A 429 22.51 3.86 52.81
CA TYR A 429 22.94 2.45 52.73
C TYR A 429 22.19 1.49 53.67
N THR A 430 21.63 2.01 54.78
CA THR A 430 20.81 1.24 55.73
C THR A 430 19.51 0.76 55.11
N ASN A 431 18.99 1.47 54.12
CA ASN A 431 17.70 1.19 53.50
C ASN A 431 17.81 0.10 52.41
N LEU A 432 19.02 -0.40 52.14
CA LEU A 432 19.31 -1.41 51.13
C LEU A 432 19.28 -2.82 51.73
N SER A 433 18.24 -3.59 51.40
CA SER A 433 18.11 -4.99 51.85
C SER A 433 18.99 -5.98 51.09
N THR A 434 19.33 -5.67 49.83
CA THR A 434 20.13 -6.53 48.95
C THR A 434 21.07 -5.70 48.06
N THR A 435 21.95 -6.35 47.31
CA THR A 435 22.81 -5.70 46.30
C THR A 435 22.04 -5.13 45.12
N SER A 436 20.81 -5.60 44.86
CA SER A 436 20.00 -5.21 43.72
C SER A 436 18.54 -5.10 44.13
N ASN A 437 18.09 -3.87 44.35
CA ASN A 437 16.76 -3.56 44.84
C ASN A 437 15.88 -3.07 43.68
N ASN A 438 14.59 -3.41 43.73
CA ASN A 438 13.63 -2.90 42.76
C ASN A 438 13.23 -1.47 43.11
N ILE A 439 13.27 -0.60 42.11
CA ILE A 439 12.67 0.73 42.18
C ILE A 439 11.75 0.92 40.98
N MET A 440 10.76 1.79 41.12
CA MET A 440 9.82 2.14 40.06
C MET A 440 9.83 3.65 39.87
N PHE A 441 10.12 4.07 38.64
CA PHE A 441 9.85 5.43 38.21
C PHE A 441 8.38 5.53 37.85
N HIS A 442 7.68 6.51 38.41
CA HIS A 442 6.30 6.81 38.06
C HIS A 442 6.22 8.19 37.44
N ILE A 443 5.46 8.29 36.35
CA ILE A 443 5.14 9.55 35.72
C ILE A 443 3.63 9.73 35.74
N THR A 444 3.21 10.87 36.28
CA THR A 444 1.82 11.32 36.33
C THR A 444 1.71 12.51 35.37
N ALA A 445 0.92 12.40 34.30
CA ALA A 445 0.65 13.54 33.44
C ALA A 445 -0.62 14.26 33.90
N HIS A 446 -0.50 15.56 34.20
CA HIS A 446 -1.63 16.42 34.56
C HIS A 446 -2.28 16.95 33.28
N SER A 447 -3.16 16.14 32.70
CA SER A 447 -3.90 16.40 31.46
C SER A 447 -5.37 16.01 31.64
N GLU A 448 -6.24 16.29 30.66
CA GLU A 448 -7.69 15.96 30.73
C GLU A 448 -7.98 14.47 31.03
N THR A 449 -6.98 13.61 30.86
CA THR A 449 -6.96 12.22 31.37
C THR A 449 -5.68 12.01 32.17
N ASP A 450 -5.81 11.58 33.44
CA ASP A 450 -4.67 11.13 34.26
C ASP A 450 -3.96 9.96 33.57
N LEU A 451 -2.83 10.26 32.92
CA LEU A 451 -1.98 9.24 32.31
C LEU A 451 -0.88 8.89 33.30
N ASN A 452 -1.01 7.71 33.90
CA ASN A 452 -0.02 7.16 34.82
C ASN A 452 0.77 6.06 34.12
N THR A 453 2.09 6.25 34.02
CA THR A 453 3.02 5.23 33.54
C THR A 453 4.02 4.90 34.64
N ALA A 454 4.34 3.62 34.80
CA ALA A 454 5.38 3.18 35.71
C ALA A 454 6.36 2.25 34.98
N THR A 455 7.65 2.47 35.20
CA THR A 455 8.72 1.65 34.61
C THR A 455 9.64 1.15 35.72
N GLU A 456 9.84 -0.16 35.77
CA GLU A 456 10.74 -0.80 36.73
C GLU A 456 12.21 -0.55 36.38
N ALA A 457 13.02 -0.34 37.40
CA ALA A 457 14.47 -0.26 37.32
C ALA A 457 15.12 -0.93 38.54
N ARG A 458 16.44 -1.14 38.46
CA ARG A 458 17.24 -1.76 39.52
C ARG A 458 18.17 -0.74 40.15
N PHE A 459 18.07 -0.59 41.48
CA PHE A 459 18.99 0.18 42.29
C PHE A 459 20.06 -0.73 42.88
N LEU A 460 21.33 -0.48 42.54
CA LEU A 460 22.45 -1.27 43.01
C LEU A 460 23.13 -0.62 44.22
N GLY A 461 23.60 -1.45 45.14
CA GLY A 461 24.42 -1.01 46.26
C GLY A 461 25.28 -2.13 46.83
N PRO A 462 26.11 -1.83 47.85
CA PRO A 462 26.99 -2.80 48.47
C PRO A 462 26.18 -3.88 49.19
N LYS A 463 26.71 -5.10 49.21
CA LYS A 463 26.10 -6.20 49.95
C LYS A 463 26.23 -5.90 51.44
N GLN A 464 25.12 -5.72 52.15
CA GLN A 464 25.16 -5.73 53.61
C GLN A 464 25.69 -7.11 54.05
N SER A 465 26.87 -7.13 54.68
CA SER A 465 27.36 -8.34 55.34
C SER A 465 26.43 -8.58 56.53
N PRO A 466 25.83 -9.78 56.68
CA PRO A 466 25.16 -10.10 57.92
C PRO A 466 26.24 -10.15 59.00
N ASP A 467 26.13 -9.26 59.99
CA ASP A 467 26.93 -9.30 61.22
C ASP A 467 26.66 -10.58 62.02
#